data_AF-A0A3D5RX29-F1
#
_entry.id   AF-A0A3D5RX29-F1
#
_cell.length_a   1.000
_cell.length_b   1.000
_cell.length_c   1.000
_cell.angle_alpha   90.00
_cell.angle_beta   90.00
_cell.angle_gamma   90.00
#
_symmetry.space_group_name_H-M   'P 1'
#
loop_
_entity.id
_entity.type
_entity.pdbx_description
1 polymer ?
#
loop_
_entity_poly.entity_id
_entity_poly.type
_entity_poly.pdbx_seq_one_letter_code
_entity_poly.pdbx_strand_id
1 'polypeptide(L)'
;MNKRKLVVIGFFVVVFGFLVGWYLFLQAFGENKFDLPVIEKAYSECEEPANFAIVRLDSLTAYSKPNERQRVITKLMDIGEVKLIEGSSQNCKWSYPMSFVDHEGMIRGIYDFNREEVDRFMAEVDIYVLNFRNGTSTREQ
;
A
#
# COMPACT_ATOMS: atom_id res chain seq x y z
N MET A 1 -46.32 -20.50 24.01
CA MET A 1 -45.82 -20.58 22.62
C MET A 1 -45.33 -22.01 22.36
N ASN A 2 -45.86 -22.72 21.35
CA ASN A 2 -45.56 -24.14 21.14
C ASN A 2 -44.08 -24.36 20.78
N LYS A 3 -43.39 -25.32 21.43
CA LYS A 3 -41.97 -25.69 21.14
C LYS A 3 -41.68 -25.82 19.64
N ARG A 4 -42.62 -26.41 18.89
CA ARG A 4 -42.53 -26.58 17.44
C ARG A 4 -42.47 -25.26 16.66
N LYS A 5 -43.21 -24.22 17.10
CA LYS A 5 -43.15 -22.88 16.50
C LYS A 5 -41.82 -22.18 16.77
N LEU A 6 -41.24 -22.39 17.95
CA LEU A 6 -39.91 -21.87 18.31
C LEU A 6 -38.79 -22.46 17.45
N VAL A 7 -38.83 -23.77 17.19
CA VAL A 7 -37.84 -24.44 16.33
C VAL A 7 -37.93 -23.95 14.89
N VAL A 8 -39.16 -23.79 14.36
CA VAL A 8 -39.37 -23.29 13.00
C VAL A 8 -38.85 -21.86 12.86
N ILE A 9 -39.16 -20.98 13.82
CA ILE A 9 -38.65 -19.60 13.81
C ILE A 9 -37.12 -19.59 13.87
N GLY A 10 -36.50 -20.40 14.72
CA GLY A 10 -35.04 -20.52 14.81
C GLY A 10 -34.41 -20.98 13.49
N PHE A 11 -35.01 -21.96 12.82
CA PHE A 11 -34.54 -22.44 11.51
C PHE A 11 -34.57 -21.33 10.44
N PHE A 12 -35.66 -20.56 10.37
CA PHE A 12 -35.75 -19.43 9.43
C PHE A 12 -34.72 -18.34 9.74
N VAL A 13 -34.49 -18.01 11.02
CA VAL A 13 -33.46 -17.04 11.41
C VAL A 13 -32.07 -17.50 11.00
N VAL A 14 -31.75 -18.80 11.12
CA VAL A 14 -30.44 -19.32 10.71
C VAL A 14 -30.29 -19.31 9.19
N VAL A 15 -31.28 -19.80 8.43
CA VAL A 15 -31.18 -19.91 6.97
C VAL A 15 -31.10 -18.53 6.31
N PHE A 16 -31.96 -17.60 6.72
CA PHE A 16 -31.97 -16.24 6.16
C PHE A 16 -30.88 -15.36 6.78
N GLY A 17 -30.65 -15.48 8.09
CA GLY A 17 -29.60 -14.73 8.79
C GLY A 17 -28.19 -15.12 8.35
N PHE A 18 -27.96 -16.38 7.96
CA PHE A 18 -26.68 -16.80 7.40
C PHE A 18 -26.38 -16.11 6.06
N LEU A 19 -27.36 -16.07 5.14
CA LEU A 19 -27.18 -15.42 3.84
C LEU A 19 -26.99 -13.90 3.98
N VAL A 20 -27.77 -13.26 4.84
CA VAL A 20 -27.64 -11.82 5.12
C VAL A 20 -26.31 -11.52 5.83
N GLY A 21 -25.94 -12.33 6.83
CA GLY A 21 -24.67 -12.18 7.55
C GLY A 21 -23.47 -12.41 6.63
N TRP A 22 -23.54 -13.40 5.74
CA TRP A 22 -22.52 -13.65 4.73
C TRP A 22 -22.40 -12.51 3.72
N TYR A 23 -23.53 -11.97 3.25
CA TYR A 23 -23.53 -10.81 2.36
C TYR A 23 -22.91 -9.58 3.03
N LEU A 24 -23.30 -9.25 4.26
CA LEU A 24 -22.75 -8.12 5.01
C LEU A 24 -21.26 -8.34 5.33
N PHE A 25 -20.86 -9.58 5.63
CA PHE A 25 -19.46 -9.95 5.81
C PHE A 25 -18.65 -9.71 4.53
N LEU A 26 -19.12 -10.21 3.37
CA LEU A 26 -18.46 -9.97 2.09
C LEU A 26 -18.44 -8.49 1.70
N GLN A 27 -19.46 -7.72 2.06
CA GLN A 27 -19.47 -6.28 1.83
C GLN A 27 -18.44 -5.58 2.73
N ALA A 28 -18.41 -5.88 4.03
CA ALA A 28 -17.47 -5.26 4.97
C ALA A 28 -16.01 -5.65 4.72
N PHE A 29 -15.72 -6.91 4.38
CA PHE A 29 -14.36 -7.38 4.10
C PHE A 29 -13.95 -7.23 2.64
N GLY A 30 -14.89 -7.20 1.70
CA GLY A 30 -14.63 -6.83 0.31
C GLY A 30 -14.30 -5.35 0.16
N GLU A 31 -14.78 -4.51 1.08
CA GLU A 31 -14.42 -3.09 1.22
C GLU A 31 -13.22 -2.84 2.14
N ASN A 32 -12.43 -3.86 2.53
CA ASN A 32 -11.12 -3.58 3.12
C ASN A 32 -10.26 -2.91 2.04
N LYS A 33 -10.36 -1.58 1.99
CA LYS A 33 -9.45 -0.68 1.30
C LYS A 33 -8.12 -0.89 2.00
N PHE A 34 -7.36 -1.86 1.52
CA PHE A 34 -5.95 -2.01 1.84
C PHE A 34 -5.28 -0.76 1.29
N ASP A 35 -5.43 0.36 1.96
CA ASP A 35 -4.75 1.59 1.62
C ASP A 35 -3.54 1.74 2.52
N LEU A 36 -2.46 2.26 1.95
CA LEU A 36 -1.24 2.44 2.70
C LEU A 36 -1.41 3.61 3.67
N PRO A 37 -1.02 3.45 4.94
CA PRO A 37 -1.13 4.52 5.91
C PRO A 37 -0.28 5.71 5.49
N VAL A 38 -0.82 6.92 5.67
CA VAL A 38 -0.01 8.14 5.59
C VAL A 38 0.87 8.21 6.82
N ILE A 39 2.18 8.27 6.61
CA ILE A 39 3.15 8.37 7.70
C ILE A 39 3.45 9.84 7.98
N GLU A 40 3.96 10.54 6.97
CA GLU A 40 4.36 11.95 7.09
C GLU A 40 4.45 12.61 5.71
N LYS A 41 4.58 13.94 5.69
CA LYS A 41 4.82 14.68 4.45
C LYS A 41 6.28 14.52 4.03
N ALA A 42 6.51 14.17 2.77
CA ALA A 42 7.83 13.94 2.24
C ALA A 42 8.59 15.27 2.09
N TYR A 43 9.69 15.43 2.82
CA TYR A 43 10.62 16.55 2.64
C TYR A 43 11.83 16.09 1.82
N SER A 44 12.30 16.92 0.88
CA SER A 44 13.49 16.65 0.07
C SER A 44 14.01 17.96 -0.51
N GLU A 45 15.32 18.13 -0.57
CA GLU A 45 15.97 19.23 -1.30
C GLU A 45 16.31 18.85 -2.75
N CYS A 46 16.20 17.57 -3.09
CA CYS A 46 16.56 17.02 -4.40
C CYS A 46 15.35 16.82 -5.33
N GLU A 47 14.14 17.10 -4.87
CA GLU A 47 12.92 16.75 -5.59
C GLU A 47 11.95 17.92 -5.65
N GLU A 48 11.49 18.22 -6.86
CA GLU A 48 10.29 19.03 -7.05
C GLU A 48 9.03 18.16 -6.86
N PRO A 49 7.91 18.74 -6.40
CA PRO A 49 6.65 18.01 -6.30
C PRO A 49 6.24 17.53 -7.69
N ALA A 50 6.36 16.23 -7.93
CA ALA A 50 5.95 15.58 -9.15
C ALA A 50 4.53 15.03 -9.01
N ASN A 51 3.74 15.09 -10.09
CA ASN A 51 2.42 14.46 -10.20
C ASN A 51 2.48 12.91 -10.25
N PHE A 52 3.58 12.31 -9.82
CA PHE A 52 3.85 10.88 -9.92
C PHE A 52 4.28 10.37 -8.54
N ALA A 53 3.90 9.13 -8.24
CA ALA A 53 4.46 8.44 -7.10
C ALA A 53 5.94 8.11 -7.34
N ILE A 54 6.75 8.20 -6.29
CA ILE A 54 8.19 8.02 -6.36
C ILE A 54 8.68 7.08 -5.26
N VAL A 55 9.77 6.38 -5.56
CA VAL A 55 10.55 5.63 -4.60
C VAL A 55 11.88 6.36 -4.46
N ARG A 56 12.18 6.80 -3.24
CA ARG A 56 13.47 7.39 -2.90
C ARG A 56 14.38 6.27 -2.43
N LEU A 57 15.58 6.22 -2.96
CA LEU A 57 16.56 5.21 -2.60
C LEU A 57 17.94 5.83 -2.41
N ASP A 58 18.48 5.69 -1.19
CA ASP A 58 19.82 6.15 -0.87
C ASP A 58 20.86 5.41 -1.72
N SER A 59 21.63 6.17 -2.50
CA SER A 59 22.54 5.62 -3.50
C SER A 59 23.66 4.79 -2.88
N LEU A 60 24.22 5.22 -1.74
CA LEU A 60 25.26 4.47 -1.03
C LEU A 60 24.74 3.11 -0.58
N THR A 61 23.53 3.08 -0.03
CA THR A 61 22.85 1.87 0.39
C THR A 61 22.51 0.98 -0.81
N ALA A 62 22.01 1.57 -1.90
CA ALA A 62 21.68 0.86 -3.13
C ALA A 62 22.90 0.16 -3.76
N TYR A 63 24.06 0.82 -3.81
CA TYR A 63 25.29 0.23 -4.34
C TYR A 63 25.82 -0.91 -3.48
N SER A 64 25.59 -0.87 -2.17
CA SER A 64 26.00 -1.96 -1.27
C SER A 64 25.18 -3.25 -1.43
N LYS A 65 23.97 -3.15 -2.02
CA LYS A 65 23.00 -4.25 -2.15
C LYS A 65 22.43 -4.30 -3.58
N PRO A 66 23.25 -4.71 -4.57
CA PRO A 66 22.91 -4.61 -5.99
C PRO A 66 21.74 -5.51 -6.40
N ASN A 67 21.56 -6.66 -5.73
CA ASN A 67 20.47 -7.58 -6.04
C ASN A 67 19.11 -6.99 -5.65
N GLU A 68 19.02 -6.44 -4.44
CA GLU A 68 17.83 -5.76 -3.91
C GLU A 68 17.48 -4.55 -4.77
N ARG A 69 18.49 -3.75 -5.14
CA ARG A 69 18.33 -2.63 -6.07
C ARG A 69 17.77 -3.07 -7.41
N GLN A 70 18.32 -4.13 -8.00
CA GLN A 70 17.84 -4.64 -9.28
C GLN A 70 16.38 -5.10 -9.19
N ARG A 71 15.97 -5.72 -8.08
CA ARG A 71 14.57 -6.13 -7.87
C ARG A 71 13.64 -4.92 -7.83
N VAL A 72 14.02 -3.85 -7.12
CA VAL A 72 13.25 -2.60 -7.08
C VAL A 72 13.14 -1.99 -8.47
N ILE A 73 14.25 -1.87 -9.22
CA ILE A 73 14.25 -1.34 -10.58
C ILE A 73 13.33 -2.16 -11.49
N THR A 74 13.46 -3.49 -11.48
CA THR A 74 12.64 -4.37 -12.31
C THR A 74 11.17 -4.24 -11.97
N LYS A 75 10.80 -4.16 -10.68
CA LYS A 75 9.41 -3.97 -10.27
C LYS A 75 8.83 -2.65 -10.75
N LEU A 76 9.59 -1.56 -10.59
CA LEU A 76 9.14 -0.23 -10.99
C LEU A 76 9.02 -0.10 -12.51
N MET A 77 9.89 -0.76 -13.26
CA MET A 77 9.79 -0.85 -14.72
C MET A 77 8.54 -1.64 -15.18
N ASP A 78 8.18 -2.71 -14.48
CA ASP A 78 7.00 -3.52 -14.77
C ASP A 78 5.70 -2.75 -14.49
N ILE A 79 5.68 -1.97 -13.41
CA ILE A 79 4.55 -1.11 -13.03
C ILE A 79 4.41 0.06 -14.00
N GLY A 80 5.44 0.89 -14.15
CA GLY A 80 5.45 2.06 -15.03
C GLY A 80 4.80 3.34 -14.47
N GLU A 81 3.96 3.26 -13.43
CA GLU A 81 3.37 4.43 -12.76
C GLU A 81 4.21 5.02 -11.60
N VAL A 82 5.24 4.32 -11.15
CA VAL A 82 6.08 4.73 -10.01
C VAL A 82 7.52 4.90 -10.47
N LYS A 83 8.14 6.04 -10.14
CA LYS A 83 9.51 6.36 -10.56
C LYS A 83 10.52 6.12 -9.46
N LEU A 84 11.71 5.63 -9.81
CA LEU A 84 12.84 5.55 -8.89
C LEU A 84 13.64 6.85 -8.92
N ILE A 85 13.94 7.39 -7.75
CA ILE A 85 14.88 8.49 -7.55
C ILE A 85 16.01 7.97 -6.67
N GLU A 86 17.21 7.87 -7.24
CA GLU A 86 18.42 7.53 -6.50
C GLU A 86 19.20 8.80 -6.18
N GLY A 87 19.53 8.98 -4.91
CA GLY A 87 20.20 10.18 -4.40
C GLY A 87 20.96 9.86 -3.13
N SER A 88 21.90 10.72 -2.75
CA SER A 88 22.56 10.58 -1.45
C SER A 88 21.64 11.15 -0.37
N SER A 89 21.30 10.36 0.64
CA SER A 89 20.50 10.80 1.81
C SER A 89 21.09 12.06 2.46
N GLN A 90 22.41 12.19 2.48
CA GLN A 90 23.11 13.36 3.02
C GLN A 90 22.88 14.63 2.19
N ASN A 91 22.87 14.51 0.86
CA ASN A 91 22.68 15.66 -0.04
C ASN A 91 21.21 16.02 -0.18
N CYS A 92 20.32 15.02 -0.12
CA CYS A 92 18.89 15.20 -0.32
C CYS A 92 18.09 15.36 0.98
N LYS A 93 18.77 15.28 2.13
CA LYS A 93 18.20 15.30 3.48
C LYS A 93 17.05 14.30 3.66
N TRP A 94 17.24 13.10 3.13
CA TRP A 94 16.28 12.02 3.35
C TRP A 94 16.50 11.40 4.72
N SER A 95 15.41 11.19 5.45
CA SER A 95 15.43 10.58 6.78
C SER A 95 15.66 9.06 6.75
N TYR A 96 15.43 8.41 5.60
CA TYR A 96 15.39 6.95 5.48
C TYR A 96 16.14 6.45 4.24
N PRO A 97 16.71 5.23 4.29
CA PRO A 97 17.46 4.66 3.17
C PRO A 97 16.57 4.33 1.97
N MET A 98 15.30 3.97 2.22
CA MET A 98 14.30 3.80 1.18
C MET A 98 12.94 4.29 1.68
N SER A 99 12.23 5.04 0.85
CA SER A 99 10.85 5.44 1.14
C SER A 99 9.98 5.47 -0.11
N PHE A 100 8.70 5.18 0.08
CA PHE A 100 7.68 5.28 -0.96
C PHE A 100 6.83 6.52 -0.70
N VAL A 101 6.79 7.40 -1.69
CA VAL A 101 6.06 8.67 -1.66
C VAL A 101 5.00 8.63 -2.74
N ASP A 102 3.78 8.98 -2.37
CA ASP A 102 2.67 9.04 -3.32
C ASP A 102 2.72 10.31 -4.21
N HIS A 103 1.71 10.44 -5.05
CA HIS A 103 1.53 11.58 -5.96
C HIS A 103 1.17 12.90 -5.26
N GLU A 104 0.81 12.88 -3.97
CA GLU A 104 0.51 14.05 -3.16
C GLU A 104 1.74 14.50 -2.34
N GLY A 105 2.86 13.78 -2.47
CA GLY A 105 4.07 14.05 -1.70
C GLY A 105 4.01 13.54 -0.26
N MET A 106 3.15 12.54 0.02
CA MET A 106 3.03 11.90 1.32
C MET A 106 3.80 10.59 1.34
N ILE A 107 4.57 10.36 2.40
CA ILE A 107 5.25 9.08 2.63
C ILE A 107 4.20 8.05 3.03
N ARG A 108 4.09 7.00 2.23
CA ARG A 108 3.20 5.86 2.43
C ARG A 108 3.92 4.64 2.99
N GLY A 109 5.24 4.58 2.84
CA GLY A 109 6.07 3.49 3.34
C GLY A 109 7.51 3.92 3.58
N ILE A 110 8.09 3.40 4.65
CA ILE A 110 9.50 3.58 5.04
C ILE A 110 10.09 2.19 5.17
N TYR A 111 11.24 1.98 4.55
CA TYR A 111 11.86 0.67 4.45
C TYR A 111 13.35 0.77 4.75
N ASP A 112 13.84 -0.17 5.56
CA ASP A 112 15.26 -0.47 5.52
C ASP A 112 15.58 -1.15 4.20
N PHE A 113 16.78 -0.91 3.66
CA PHE A 113 17.14 -1.55 2.40
C PHE A 113 17.70 -2.95 2.64
N ASN A 114 16.87 -3.92 3.00
CA ASN A 114 17.24 -5.32 3.18
C ASN A 114 16.23 -6.23 2.44
N ARG A 115 16.51 -7.54 2.34
CA ARG A 115 15.68 -8.46 1.57
C ARG A 115 14.21 -8.49 2.02
N GLU A 116 13.97 -8.54 3.32
CA GLU A 116 12.63 -8.67 3.89
C GLU A 116 11.79 -7.40 3.67
N GLU A 117 12.40 -6.24 3.94
CA GLU A 117 11.74 -4.95 3.72
C GLU A 117 11.53 -4.63 2.23
N VAL A 118 12.44 -5.09 1.36
CA VAL A 118 12.23 -5.01 -0.09
C VAL A 118 11.06 -5.91 -0.50
N ASP A 119 10.93 -7.12 0.05
CA ASP A 119 9.77 -8.00 -0.22
C ASP A 119 8.45 -7.35 0.21
N ARG A 120 8.45 -6.70 1.39
CA ARG A 120 7.31 -5.92 1.88
C ARG A 120 6.97 -4.75 0.93
N PHE A 121 7.97 -3.97 0.52
CA PHE A 121 7.79 -2.88 -0.43
C PHE A 121 7.15 -3.35 -1.74
N MET A 122 7.55 -4.52 -2.29
CA MET A 122 6.96 -5.06 -3.53
C MET A 122 5.44 -5.26 -3.40
N ALA A 123 4.98 -5.75 -2.24
CA ALA A 123 3.56 -5.96 -1.99
C ALA A 123 2.83 -4.63 -1.79
N GLU A 124 3.41 -3.70 -1.03
CA GLU A 124 2.81 -2.40 -0.75
C GLU A 124 2.66 -1.54 -2.02
N VAL A 125 3.65 -1.53 -2.91
CA VAL A 125 3.56 -0.78 -4.18
C VAL A 125 2.49 -1.36 -5.11
N ASP A 126 2.31 -2.68 -5.14
CA ASP A 126 1.23 -3.31 -5.92
C ASP A 126 -0.15 -2.91 -5.41
N ILE A 127 -0.32 -2.93 -4.09
CA ILE A 127 -1.56 -2.49 -3.43
C ILE A 127 -1.87 -1.04 -3.79
N TYR A 128 -0.88 -0.15 -3.69
CA TYR A 128 -1.04 1.26 -4.04
C TYR A 128 -1.46 1.44 -5.50
N VAL A 129 -0.76 0.78 -6.44
CA VAL A 129 -1.04 0.91 -7.88
C VAL A 129 -2.43 0.37 -8.21
N LEU A 130 -2.84 -0.75 -7.61
CA LEU A 130 -4.18 -1.30 -7.76
C LEU A 130 -5.24 -0.29 -7.29
N ASN A 131 -5.03 0.34 -6.13
CA ASN A 131 -5.95 1.34 -5.60
C ASN A 131 -5.99 2.61 -6.46
N PHE A 132 -4.84 3.04 -6.95
CA PHE A 132 -4.73 4.21 -7.81
C PHE A 132 -5.47 3.97 -9.14
N ARG A 133 -5.27 2.81 -9.77
CA ARG A 133 -5.96 2.43 -11.02
C ARG A 133 -7.48 2.27 -10.83
N ASN A 134 -7.91 1.75 -9.68
CA ASN A 134 -9.33 1.56 -9.38
C ASN A 134 -10.03 2.83 -8.86
N GLY A 135 -9.31 3.94 -8.66
CA GLY A 135 -9.85 5.17 -8.11
C GLY A 135 -10.26 5.06 -6.63
N THR A 136 -9.72 4.07 -5.91
CA THR A 136 -9.98 3.82 -4.49
C THR A 136 -8.92 4.42 -3.57
N SER A 137 -7.76 4.88 -4.11
CA SER A 137 -6.85 5.73 -3.33
C SER A 137 -7.59 7.03 -3.03
N THR A 138 -7.85 7.28 -1.75
CA THR A 138 -8.70 8.37 -1.28
C THR A 138 -8.32 9.71 -1.90
N ARG A 139 -9.23 10.27 -2.70
CA ARG A 139 -9.53 11.70 -2.64
C ARG A 139 -9.98 11.98 -1.21
N GLU A 140 -9.06 12.31 -0.32
CA GLU A 140 -9.45 13.15 0.81
C GLU A 140 -9.72 14.54 0.25
N GLN A 141 -10.88 15.08 0.60
CA GLN A 141 -11.43 16.36 0.14
C GLN A 141 -10.57 17.55 0.59
#